data_AF-A0A838KCF7-F1
#
_entry.id   AF-A0A838KCF7-F1
#
_cell.length_a   1.000
_cell.length_b   1.000
_cell.length_c   1.000
_cell.angle_alpha   90.00
_cell.angle_beta   90.00
_cell.angle_gamma   90.00
#
_symmetry.space_group_name_H-M   'P 1'
#
loop_
_entity.id
_entity.type
_entity.pdbx_description
1 polymer ?
#
loop_
_entity_poly.entity_id
_entity_poly.type
_entity_poly.pdbx_seq_one_letter_code
_entity_poly.pdbx_strand_id
1 'polypeptide(L)' 'MLLSPNGTVEGLGDQPKLFIASEDESVADVSSDLAETAPGDQNEAKLLPGSAHAQGILSSDQAKPALDAILERLKRFAKP' A
#
# COMPACT_ATOMS: atom_id res chain seq x y z
N MET A 1 18.02 -4.23 -3.62
CA MET A 1 17.40 -4.43 -2.30
C MET A 1 15.95 -4.79 -2.59
N LEU A 2 15.55 -6.06 -2.45
CA LEU A 2 14.14 -6.43 -2.53
C LEU A 2 13.54 -6.14 -1.15
N LEU A 3 12.59 -5.21 -1.08
CA LEU A 3 11.78 -5.06 0.11
C LEU A 3 10.92 -6.32 0.20
N SER A 4 10.95 -6.99 1.35
CA SER A 4 10.22 -8.24 1.57
C SER A 4 8.74 -8.05 1.22
N PRO A 5 8.08 -9.04 0.58
CA PRO A 5 6.66 -8.98 0.21
C PRO A 5 5.72 -8.61 1.35
N ASN A 6 6.14 -8.88 2.59
CA ASN A 6 5.34 -8.71 3.79
C ASN A 6 6.14 -7.91 4.81
N GLY A 7 6.47 -6.65 4.49
CA GLY A 7 6.87 -5.70 5.51
C GLY A 7 5.71 -5.58 6.50
N THR A 8 5.83 -6.21 7.67
CA THR A 8 4.76 -6.22 8.65
C THR A 8 4.50 -4.79 9.11
N VAL A 9 3.24 -4.37 9.13
CA VAL A 9 2.81 -3.08 9.74
C VAL A 9 2.89 -3.12 11.28
N GLU A 10 3.55 -4.15 11.82
CA GLU A 10 3.83 -4.31 13.24
C GLU A 10 4.63 -3.11 13.75
N GLY A 11 4.15 -2.53 14.85
CA GLY A 11 4.75 -1.33 15.45
C GLY A 11 4.16 0.00 14.96
N LEU A 12 3.33 0.02 13.91
CA LEU A 12 2.62 1.23 13.48
C LEU A 12 1.39 1.54 14.35
N GLY A 13 0.88 0.58 15.13
CA GLY A 13 -0.28 0.79 16.02
C GLY A 13 -1.46 1.42 15.28
N ASP A 14 -2.05 2.47 15.85
CA ASP A 14 -3.21 3.17 15.28
C ASP A 14 -2.86 4.21 14.20
N GLN A 15 -1.59 4.33 13.81
CA GLN A 15 -1.19 5.25 12.74
C GLN A 15 -1.89 4.90 11.42
N PRO A 16 -2.25 5.89 10.59
CA PRO A 16 -2.89 5.64 9.30
C PRO A 16 -1.95 4.88 8.36
N LYS A 17 -2.47 3.83 7.70
CA LYS A 17 -1.69 2.98 6.78
C LYS A 17 -2.26 3.04 5.37
N LEU A 18 -1.37 2.84 4.40
CA LEU A 18 -1.71 2.66 2.99
C LEU A 18 -1.02 1.40 2.49
N PHE A 19 -1.79 0.40 2.07
CA PHE A 19 -1.33 -0.84 1.46
C PHE A 19 -1.48 -0.71 -0.06
N ILE A 20 -0.45 -1.04 -0.83
CA ILE A 20 -0.46 -0.94 -2.29
C ILE A 20 -0.06 -2.28 -2.88
N ALA A 21 -0.89 -2.84 -3.75
CA ALA A 21 -0.63 -4.11 -4.44
C ALA A 21 -1.15 -4.05 -5.88
N SER A 22 -0.74 -5.01 -6.69
CA SER A 22 -1.23 -5.20 -8.06
C SER A 22 -2.45 -6.13 -8.09
N GLU A 23 -3.45 -5.82 -8.93
CA GLU A 23 -4.72 -6.56 -9.05
C GLU A 23 -4.52 -8.04 -9.45
N ASP A 24 -3.58 -8.31 -10.37
CA ASP A 24 -3.33 -9.65 -10.90
C ASP A 24 -2.29 -10.44 -10.08
N GLU A 25 -1.93 -9.96 -8.89
CA GLU A 25 -1.10 -10.73 -7.97
C GLU A 25 -1.93 -11.81 -7.27
N SER A 26 -1.34 -12.99 -7.08
CA SER A 26 -1.97 -14.09 -6.34
C SER A 26 -2.28 -13.76 -4.87
N VAL A 27 -1.77 -12.63 -4.37
CA VAL A 27 -1.90 -12.16 -2.99
C VAL A 27 -2.54 -10.76 -2.91
N ALA A 28 -3.19 -10.28 -3.98
CA ALA A 28 -3.83 -8.96 -4.00
C ALA A 28 -4.80 -8.75 -2.82
N ASP A 29 -5.60 -9.78 -2.50
CA ASP A 29 -6.57 -9.77 -1.40
C ASP A 29 -5.94 -9.55 -0.02
N VAL A 30 -4.67 -9.94 0.16
CA VAL A 30 -3.95 -9.75 1.44
C VAL A 30 -3.85 -8.27 1.79
N SER A 31 -3.72 -7.38 0.80
CA SER A 31 -3.66 -5.93 1.07
C SER A 31 -4.99 -5.38 1.56
N SER A 32 -6.10 -5.89 1.04
CA SER A 32 -7.45 -5.53 1.49
C SER A 32 -7.70 -6.05 2.91
N ASP A 33 -7.39 -7.33 3.16
CA ASP A 33 -7.51 -7.94 4.48
C ASP A 33 -6.69 -7.20 5.54
N LEU A 34 -5.46 -6.80 5.19
CA LEU A 34 -4.61 -6.01 6.10
C LEU A 34 -5.18 -4.62 6.36
N ALA A 35 -5.78 -3.97 5.37
CA ALA A 35 -6.42 -2.67 5.59
C ALA A 35 -7.64 -2.78 6.52
N GLU A 36 -8.39 -3.88 6.45
CA GLU A 36 -9.55 -4.10 7.31
C GLU A 36 -9.18 -4.52 8.74
N THR A 37 -8.11 -5.30 8.89
CA THR A 37 -7.77 -5.95 10.17
C THR A 37 -6.67 -5.25 10.96
N ALA A 38 -5.83 -4.43 10.32
CA ALA A 38 -4.79 -3.69 11.03
C ALA A 38 -5.42 -2.66 12.00
N PRO A 39 -4.76 -2.35 13.13
CA PRO A 39 -5.24 -1.32 14.06
C PRO A 39 -5.32 0.07 13.41
N GLY A 40 -6.20 0.94 13.92
CA GLY A 40 -6.38 2.32 13.46
C GLY A 40 -7.49 2.52 12.42
N ASP A 41 -8.16 3.67 12.50
CA ASP A 41 -9.40 3.96 11.75
C ASP A 41 -9.19 4.43 10.31
N GLN A 42 -7.94 4.52 9.87
CA GLN A 42 -7.52 5.17 8.63
C GLN A 42 -6.54 4.27 7.88
N ASN A 43 -6.90 2.99 7.72
CA ASN A 43 -6.19 2.06 6.87
C ASN A 43 -6.88 1.98 5.52
N GLU A 44 -6.09 2.01 4.44
CA GLU A 44 -6.61 1.96 3.07
C GLU A 44 -5.79 0.97 2.24
N ALA A 45 -6.46 0.18 1.40
CA ALA A 45 -5.84 -0.63 0.37
C ALA A 45 -6.03 0.03 -1.00
N LYS A 46 -4.97 0.04 -1.81
CA LYS A 46 -4.97 0.51 -3.20
C LYS A 46 -4.48 -0.61 -4.10
N LEU A 47 -5.41 -1.18 -4.85
CA LEU A 47 -5.08 -2.11 -5.93
C LEU A 47 -4.82 -1.32 -7.21
N LEU A 48 -3.70 -1.62 -7.86
CA LEU A 48 -3.27 -1.02 -9.12
C LEU A 48 -3.31 -2.07 -10.23
N PRO A 49 -3.69 -1.71 -11.47
CA PRO A 49 -3.72 -2.65 -12.58
C PRO A 49 -2.40 -3.40 -12.81
N GLY A 50 -2.49 -4.63 -13.30
CA GLY A 50 -1.35 -5.47 -13.66
C GLY A 50 -0.87 -6.38 -12.53
N SER A 51 0.33 -6.94 -12.69
CA SER A 51 0.88 -8.04 -11.87
C SER A 51 2.24 -7.72 -11.23
N ALA A 52 2.61 -6.44 -11.18
CA ALA A 52 3.92 -6.03 -10.71
C ALA A 52 4.03 -6.20 -9.19
N HIS A 53 4.92 -7.08 -8.74
CA HIS A 53 5.02 -7.41 -7.32
C HIS A 53 5.78 -6.38 -6.48
N ALA A 54 5.17 -5.94 -5.37
CA ALA A 54 5.79 -5.10 -4.33
C ALA A 54 6.53 -3.87 -4.92
N GLN A 55 7.83 -3.69 -4.66
CA GLN A 55 8.59 -2.58 -5.24
C GLN A 55 8.68 -2.61 -6.77
N GLY A 56 8.38 -3.74 -7.41
CA GLY A 56 8.28 -3.86 -8.86
C GLY A 56 7.23 -2.92 -9.47
N ILE A 57 6.20 -2.55 -8.69
CA ILE A 57 5.22 -1.52 -9.07
C ILE A 57 5.93 -0.21 -9.49
N LEU A 58 6.99 0.18 -8.78
CA LEU A 58 7.74 1.41 -9.06
C LEU A 58 8.58 1.36 -10.34
N SER A 59 8.73 0.18 -10.95
CA SER A 59 9.40 0.00 -12.25
C SER A 59 8.40 -0.27 -13.40
N SER A 60 7.10 -0.25 -13.11
CA SER A 60 6.02 -0.48 -14.08
C SER A 60 5.39 0.84 -14.54
N ASP A 61 4.42 0.75 -15.43
CA ASP A 61 3.54 1.87 -15.78
C ASP A 61 2.67 2.37 -14.60
N GLN A 62 2.56 1.57 -13.53
CA GLN A 62 1.89 1.93 -12.29
C GLN A 62 2.77 2.73 -11.30
N ALA A 63 4.03 3.01 -11.64
CA ALA A 63 4.92 3.76 -10.76
C ALA A 63 4.38 5.15 -10.39
N LYS A 64 3.87 5.89 -11.39
CA LYS A 64 3.28 7.22 -11.15
C LYS A 64 1.99 7.13 -10.31
N PRO A 65 0.99 6.29 -10.66
CA PRO A 65 -0.18 6.06 -9.80
C PRO A 65 0.14 5.72 -8.35
N ALA A 66 1.14 4.85 -8.11
CA ALA A 66 1.55 4.47 -6.76
C ALA A 66 2.13 5.67 -5.98
N LEU A 67 3.02 6.45 -6.60
CA LEU A 67 3.61 7.65 -5.98
C LEU A 67 2.58 8.75 -5.74
N ASP A 68 1.63 8.94 -6.65
CA ASP A 68 0.53 9.90 -6.49
C ASP A 68 -0.34 9.52 -5.28
N ALA A 69 -0.67 8.24 -5.10
CA ALA A 69 -1.44 7.76 -3.95
C ALA A 69 -0.70 8.00 -2.61
N ILE A 70 0.60 7.73 -2.56
CA ILE A 70 1.44 8.02 -1.38
C ILE A 70 1.42 9.52 -1.08
N LEU A 71 1.62 10.36 -2.10
CA LEU A 71 1.67 11.82 -1.94
C LEU A 71 0.32 12.39 -1.47
N GLU A 72 -0.79 11.92 -2.03
CA GLU A 72 -2.14 12.29 -1.58
C GLU A 72 -2.37 11.93 -0.11
N ARG A 73 -1.93 10.73 0.30
CA ARG A 73 -2.00 10.28 1.70
C ARG A 73 -1.21 11.22 2.60
N LEU A 74 0.05 11.49 2.27
CA LEU A 74 0.90 12.39 3.03
C LEU A 74 0.29 13.80 3.14
N LYS A 75 -0.26 14.35 2.05
CA LYS A 75 -0.95 15.65 2.06
C LYS A 75 -2.18 15.67 2.97
N ARG A 76 -2.90 14.56 3.09
CA ARG A 76 -4.07 14.43 3.97
C ARG A 76 -3.69 14.55 5.45
N PHE A 77 -2.57 13.94 5.87
CA PHE A 77 -2.12 13.93 7.27
C PHE A 77 -1.05 14.97 7.61
N ALA A 78 -0.45 15.63 6.62
CA ALA A 78 0.52 16.71 6.84
C ALA A 78 -0.13 18.06 7.23
N LYS A 79 -1.46 18.13 7.35
CA LYS A 79 -2.12 19.33 7.89
C LYS A 79 -1.99 19.36 9.43
N PRO A 80 -1.67 20.53 10.01
CA PRO A 80 -1.49 20.70 11.45
C PRO A 80 -2.78 20.46 12.24
#